data_AF-A0A9E2G911-F1
#
_entry.id   AF-A0A9E2G911-F1
#
_cell.length_a   1.000
_cell.length_b   1.000
_cell.length_c   1.000
_cell.angle_alpha   90.00
_cell.angle_beta   90.00
_cell.angle_gamma   90.00
#
_symmetry.space_group_name_H-M   'P 1'
#
loop_
_entity.id
_entity.type
_entity.pdbx_description
1 polymer ?
#
loop_
_entity_poly.entity_id
_entity_poly.type
_entity_poly.pdbx_seq_one_letter_code
_entity_poly.pdbx_strand_id
1 'polypeptide(L)'
;MKKYNNIANHMNLMTAVTNVLFPILIVFFAMRERSIDTIIPMIMFIVLIIMINYVYFFLVDQWYFTYYDENKVMQKWFIKRKQINFDEVKYMYFVSSLVILSNKSFDIVTNRINLKARRKIIRKLKNEICIIINVYDKVFPKILLTKCVNATKIDFEVKEKIYREMFELD
;
A
#
# COMPACT_ATOMS: atom_id res chain seq x y z
N MET A 1 1.55 -17.26 12.82
CA MET A 1 1.85 -16.06 11.99
C MET A 1 1.02 -14.90 12.51
N LYS A 2 1.67 -13.76 12.80
CA LYS A 2 1.01 -12.50 13.18
C LYS A 2 0.55 -11.77 11.92
N LYS A 3 -0.63 -11.17 11.97
CA LYS A 3 -1.16 -10.35 10.87
C LYS A 3 -0.69 -8.91 11.07
N TYR A 4 0.00 -8.33 10.09
CA TYR A 4 0.32 -6.91 10.08
C TYR A 4 -0.88 -6.15 9.51
N ASN A 5 -1.44 -5.24 10.31
CA ASN A 5 -2.65 -4.50 9.97
C ASN A 5 -2.27 -3.29 9.11
N ASN A 6 -1.94 -3.52 7.84
CA ASN A 6 -1.61 -2.44 6.91
C ASN A 6 -2.86 -1.64 6.51
N ILE A 7 -2.62 -0.46 5.93
CA ILE A 7 -3.64 0.46 5.39
C ILE A 7 -4.59 -0.25 4.40
N ALA A 8 -4.14 -1.31 3.72
CA ALA A 8 -4.96 -2.10 2.81
C ALA A 8 -6.19 -2.73 3.50
N ASN A 9 -6.08 -3.15 4.76
CA ASN A 9 -7.23 -3.69 5.51
C ASN A 9 -8.32 -2.62 5.69
N HIS A 10 -7.93 -1.41 6.07
CA HIS A 10 -8.87 -0.31 6.30
C HIS A 10 -9.54 0.15 5.00
N MET A 11 -8.77 0.23 3.91
CA MET A 11 -9.29 0.68 2.62
C MET A 11 -10.25 -0.33 1.98
N ASN A 12 -9.99 -1.64 2.08
CA ASN A 12 -10.89 -2.67 1.55
C ASN A 12 -12.29 -2.59 2.19
N LEU A 13 -12.34 -2.43 3.51
CA LEU A 13 -13.60 -2.28 4.23
C LEU A 13 -14.30 -0.97 3.84
N MET A 14 -13.56 0.14 3.83
CA MET A 14 -14.11 1.46 3.48
C MET A 14 -14.70 1.46 2.08
N THR A 15 -13.99 0.92 1.07
CA THR A 15 -14.50 0.86 -0.30
C THR A 15 -15.77 0.02 -0.41
N ALA A 16 -15.82 -1.14 0.26
CA ALA A 16 -17.03 -1.97 0.28
C ALA A 16 -18.22 -1.22 0.90
N VAL A 17 -18.01 -0.58 2.06
CA VAL A 17 -19.04 0.19 2.76
C VAL A 17 -19.53 1.37 1.92
N THR A 18 -18.63 2.14 1.30
CA THR A 18 -19.02 3.29 0.46
C THR A 18 -19.74 2.88 -0.81
N ASN A 19 -19.37 1.73 -1.40
CA ASN A 19 -20.05 1.19 -2.57
C ASN A 19 -21.46 0.66 -2.26
N VAL A 20 -21.83 0.49 -0.99
CA VAL A 20 -23.20 0.16 -0.57
C VAL A 20 -23.95 1.42 -0.14
N LEU A 21 -23.34 2.26 0.70
CA LEU A 21 -23.97 3.46 1.25
C LEU A 21 -24.29 4.51 0.18
N PHE A 22 -23.35 4.78 -0.74
CA PHE A 22 -23.54 5.85 -1.71
C PHE A 22 -24.66 5.55 -2.72
N PRO A 23 -24.81 4.33 -3.25
CA PRO A 23 -26.00 3.98 -4.03
C PRO A 23 -27.32 4.12 -3.26
N ILE A 24 -27.36 3.75 -1.97
CA ILE A 24 -28.57 3.94 -1.14
C ILE A 24 -28.91 5.43 -1.03
N LEU A 25 -27.92 6.28 -0.80
CA LEU A 25 -28.11 7.74 -0.75
C LEU A 25 -28.58 8.29 -2.10
N ILE A 26 -28.00 7.82 -3.22
CA ILE A 26 -28.45 8.21 -4.57
C ILE A 26 -29.92 7.86 -4.76
N VAL A 27 -30.34 6.64 -4.41
CA VAL A 27 -31.76 6.21 -4.51
C VAL A 27 -32.64 7.08 -3.63
N PHE A 28 -32.23 7.35 -2.38
CA PHE A 28 -32.97 8.20 -1.46
C PHE A 28 -33.21 9.61 -2.02
N PHE A 29 -32.19 10.24 -2.62
CA PHE A 29 -32.35 11.54 -3.26
C PHE A 29 -33.15 11.47 -4.57
N ALA A 30 -33.07 10.37 -5.31
CA ALA A 30 -33.82 10.15 -6.54
C ALA A 30 -35.33 9.95 -6.32
N MET A 31 -35.74 9.46 -5.14
CA MET A 31 -37.15 9.29 -4.76
C MET A 31 -37.83 10.59 -4.32
N ARG A 32 -37.07 11.67 -4.13
CA ARG A 32 -37.60 12.99 -3.79
C ARG A 32 -37.97 13.77 -5.03
N GLU A 33 -38.74 14.84 -4.84
CA GLU A 33 -39.11 15.74 -5.93
C GLU A 33 -37.86 16.32 -6.61
N ARG A 34 -37.91 16.40 -7.94
CA ARG A 34 -36.76 16.83 -8.74
C ARG A 34 -36.52 18.32 -8.52
N SER A 35 -35.41 18.62 -7.85
CA SER A 35 -34.91 19.96 -7.61
C SER A 35 -33.40 19.96 -7.74
N ILE A 36 -32.82 21.15 -7.85
CA ILE A 36 -31.35 21.31 -7.86
C ILE A 36 -30.75 20.68 -6.58
N ASP A 37 -31.44 20.82 -5.46
CA ASP A 37 -31.03 20.30 -4.15
C ASP A 37 -31.04 18.76 -4.07
N THR A 38 -31.77 18.08 -4.96
CA THR A 38 -31.72 16.60 -5.06
C THR A 38 -30.74 16.13 -6.13
N ILE A 39 -30.56 16.89 -7.22
CA ILE A 39 -29.66 16.54 -8.33
C ILE A 39 -28.18 16.66 -7.94
N ILE A 40 -27.77 17.74 -7.27
CA ILE A 40 -26.36 17.98 -6.93
C ILE A 40 -25.79 16.87 -6.03
N PRO A 41 -26.44 16.45 -4.92
CA PRO A 41 -25.94 15.37 -4.09
C PRO A 41 -25.78 14.05 -4.85
N MET A 42 -26.71 13.72 -5.76
CA MET A 42 -26.63 12.49 -6.57
C MET A 42 -25.36 12.48 -7.44
N ILE A 43 -25.08 13.57 -8.14
CA ILE A 43 -23.85 13.71 -8.95
C ILE A 43 -22.61 13.59 -8.06
N MET A 44 -22.61 14.25 -6.91
CA MET A 44 -21.50 14.19 -5.95
C MET A 44 -21.22 12.76 -5.50
N PHE A 45 -22.25 11.98 -5.12
CA PHE A 45 -22.07 10.59 -4.71
C PHE A 45 -21.53 9.72 -5.86
N ILE A 46 -21.98 9.92 -7.10
CA ILE A 46 -21.44 9.21 -8.26
C ILE A 46 -19.94 9.51 -8.43
N VAL A 47 -19.54 10.77 -8.35
CA VAL A 47 -18.12 11.16 -8.44
C VAL A 47 -17.29 10.55 -7.31
N LEU A 48 -17.83 10.51 -6.08
CA LEU A 48 -17.17 9.88 -4.94
C LEU A 48 -17.02 8.37 -5.14
N ILE A 49 -18.03 7.67 -5.67
CA ILE A 49 -17.93 6.25 -6.03
C ILE A 49 -16.78 6.06 -7.03
N ILE A 50 -16.73 6.85 -8.10
CA ILE A 50 -15.66 6.75 -9.12
C ILE A 50 -14.28 7.00 -8.52
N MET A 51 -14.12 8.07 -7.72
CA MET A 51 -12.86 8.40 -7.06
C MET A 51 -12.38 7.30 -6.12
N ILE A 52 -13.26 6.77 -5.26
CA ILE A 52 -12.90 5.72 -4.31
C ILE A 52 -12.52 4.43 -5.04
N ASN A 53 -13.27 4.04 -6.08
CA ASN A 53 -12.92 2.86 -6.86
C ASN A 53 -11.63 3.06 -7.67
N TYR A 54 -11.37 4.27 -8.19
CA TYR A 54 -10.11 4.60 -8.85
C TYR A 54 -8.91 4.47 -7.90
N VAL A 55 -9.03 5.05 -6.70
CA VAL A 55 -8.02 4.92 -5.63
C VAL A 55 -7.86 3.45 -5.23
N TYR A 56 -8.97 2.72 -5.12
CA TYR A 56 -8.98 1.28 -4.85
C TYR A 56 -8.13 0.53 -5.89
N PHE A 57 -8.45 0.64 -7.18
CA PHE A 57 -7.70 -0.04 -8.24
C PHE A 57 -6.23 0.40 -8.33
N PHE A 58 -5.92 1.67 -8.05
CA PHE A 58 -4.54 2.16 -8.03
C PHE A 58 -3.72 1.51 -6.92
N LEU A 59 -4.34 1.23 -5.78
CA LEU A 59 -3.69 0.67 -4.60
C LEU A 59 -3.81 -0.86 -4.49
N VAL A 60 -4.69 -1.50 -5.27
CA VAL A 60 -4.89 -2.96 -5.32
C VAL A 60 -3.58 -3.74 -5.47
N ASP A 61 -2.66 -3.28 -6.32
CA ASP A 61 -1.35 -3.92 -6.53
C ASP A 61 -0.42 -3.79 -5.31
N GLN A 62 -0.72 -2.89 -4.37
CA GLN A 62 0.03 -2.68 -3.13
C GLN A 62 -0.70 -3.26 -1.90
N TRP A 63 -1.90 -3.79 -2.08
CA TRP A 63 -2.81 -4.24 -1.02
C TRP A 63 -2.76 -5.74 -0.79
N TYR A 64 -1.55 -6.27 -0.65
CA TYR A 64 -1.37 -7.59 -0.08
C TYR A 64 -1.52 -7.51 1.44
N PHE A 65 -2.33 -8.39 2.01
CA PHE A 65 -2.30 -8.61 3.45
C PHE A 65 -0.93 -9.16 3.81
N THR A 66 -0.23 -8.44 4.68
CA THR A 66 1.11 -8.85 5.11
C THR A 66 0.99 -9.63 6.41
N TYR A 67 1.59 -10.80 6.44
CA TYR A 67 1.69 -11.67 7.60
C TYR A 67 3.17 -11.92 7.86
N TYR A 68 3.54 -12.08 9.11
CA TYR A 68 4.92 -12.38 9.47
C TYR A 68 4.97 -13.33 10.65
N ASP A 69 6.04 -14.09 10.75
CA ASP A 69 6.43 -14.82 11.95
C ASP A 69 7.90 -14.52 12.26
N GLU A 70 8.57 -15.38 13.02
CA GLU A 70 9.96 -15.16 13.41
C GLU A 70 10.95 -15.31 12.25
N ASN A 71 10.58 -16.06 11.20
CA ASN A 71 11.50 -16.53 10.17
C ASN A 71 11.14 -15.98 8.79
N LYS A 72 9.86 -15.67 8.54
CA LYS A 72 9.41 -15.25 7.21
C LYS A 72 8.36 -14.16 7.24
N VAL A 73 8.26 -13.49 6.11
CA VAL A 73 7.18 -12.56 5.79
C VAL A 73 6.47 -13.04 4.54
N MET A 74 5.15 -12.94 4.59
CA MET A 74 4.24 -13.41 3.56
C MET A 74 3.26 -12.31 3.18
N GLN A 75 3.01 -12.19 1.89
CA GLN A 75 2.02 -11.30 1.33
C GLN A 75 0.96 -12.10 0.58
N LYS A 76 -0.29 -11.97 1.01
CA LYS A 76 -1.43 -12.69 0.42
C LYS A 76 -2.45 -11.70 -0.14
N TRP A 77 -2.82 -11.89 -1.40
CA TRP A 77 -3.93 -11.19 -2.05
C TRP A 77 -4.80 -12.20 -2.78
N PHE A 78 -6.03 -12.40 -2.29
CA PHE A 78 -6.94 -13.46 -2.72
C PHE A 78 -6.24 -14.83 -2.83
N ILE A 79 -5.83 -15.21 -4.04
CA ILE A 79 -5.19 -16.49 -4.40
C ILE A 79 -3.66 -16.36 -4.48
N LYS A 80 -3.14 -15.17 -4.81
CA LYS A 80 -1.70 -14.96 -4.98
C LYS A 80 -1.03 -14.83 -3.62
N ARG A 81 0.03 -15.61 -3.43
CA ARG A 81 0.88 -15.61 -2.25
C ARG A 81 2.32 -15.36 -2.66
N LYS A 82 2.96 -14.40 -2.01
CA LYS A 82 4.41 -14.21 -2.05
C LYS A 82 4.95 -14.47 -0.66
N GLN A 83 6.11 -15.10 -0.57
CA GLN A 83 6.79 -15.35 0.70
C GLN A 83 8.29 -15.18 0.51
N ILE A 84 8.96 -14.67 1.53
CA ILE A 84 10.43 -14.62 1.62
C ILE A 84 10.81 -14.86 3.07
N ASN A 85 11.82 -15.71 3.29
CA ASN A 85 12.42 -15.86 4.60
C ASN A 85 13.33 -14.65 4.85
N PHE A 86 13.40 -14.18 6.09
CA PHE A 86 14.23 -13.02 6.42
C PHE A 86 15.71 -13.25 6.08
N ASP A 87 16.20 -14.47 6.27
CA ASP A 87 17.58 -14.87 5.94
C ASP A 87 17.89 -14.84 4.43
N GLU A 88 16.86 -14.92 3.59
CA GLU A 88 17.00 -14.85 2.13
C GLU A 88 16.97 -13.41 1.60
N VAL A 89 16.59 -12.43 2.43
CA VAL A 89 16.53 -11.03 2.03
C VAL A 89 17.94 -10.49 1.87
N LYS A 90 18.34 -10.21 0.63
CA LYS A 90 19.63 -9.59 0.30
C LYS A 90 19.53 -8.08 0.08
N TYR A 91 18.36 -7.60 -0.34
CA TYR A 91 18.13 -6.20 -0.68
C TYR A 91 16.82 -5.70 -0.10
N MET A 92 16.84 -4.51 0.46
CA MET A 92 15.67 -3.76 0.87
C MET A 92 15.62 -2.44 0.12
N TYR A 93 14.61 -2.27 -0.73
CA TYR A 93 14.39 -1.04 -1.46
C TYR A 93 13.36 -0.18 -0.74
N PHE A 94 13.77 1.02 -0.35
CA PHE A 94 12.91 2.01 0.31
C PHE A 94 12.43 3.02 -0.73
N VAL A 95 11.11 3.11 -0.90
CA VAL A 95 10.47 4.00 -1.87
C VAL A 95 9.32 4.74 -1.19
N SER A 96 9.60 5.93 -0.64
CA SER A 96 8.62 6.69 0.17
C SER A 96 8.09 5.81 1.32
N SER A 97 6.78 5.54 1.39
CA SER A 97 6.14 4.69 2.41
C SER A 97 6.18 3.18 2.10
N LEU A 98 6.86 2.77 1.04
CA LEU A 98 6.97 1.37 0.62
C LEU A 98 8.35 0.81 0.93
N VAL A 99 8.37 -0.40 1.48
CA VAL A 99 9.58 -1.22 1.55
C VAL A 99 9.39 -2.49 0.76
N ILE A 100 10.34 -2.75 -0.12
CA ILE A 100 10.34 -3.93 -0.98
C ILE A 100 11.50 -4.83 -0.57
N LEU A 101 11.17 -6.05 -0.17
CA LEU A 101 12.13 -7.09 0.22
C LEU A 101 12.42 -7.97 -0.98
N SER A 102 13.71 -8.18 -1.26
CA SER A 102 14.15 -8.95 -2.42
C SER A 102 15.40 -9.77 -2.09
N ASN A 103 15.49 -10.95 -2.70
CA ASN A 103 16.71 -11.75 -2.72
C ASN A 103 17.60 -11.44 -3.95
N LYS A 104 17.11 -10.62 -4.89
CA LYS A 104 17.78 -10.24 -6.13
C LYS A 104 18.14 -8.75 -6.16
N SER A 105 19.30 -8.45 -6.73
CA SER A 105 19.64 -7.09 -7.13
C SER A 105 18.85 -6.72 -8.37
N PHE A 106 18.31 -5.51 -8.36
CA PHE A 106 17.68 -4.92 -9.52
C PHE A 106 18.46 -3.64 -9.84
N ASP A 107 19.01 -3.57 -11.04
CA ASP A 107 19.68 -2.36 -11.52
C ASP A 107 18.62 -1.26 -11.73
N ILE A 108 18.46 -0.42 -10.71
CA ILE A 108 17.47 0.65 -10.65
C ILE A 108 18.25 1.93 -10.37
N VAL A 109 18.69 2.58 -11.44
CA VAL A 109 19.29 3.91 -11.36
C VAL A 109 18.19 4.94 -11.57
N THR A 110 17.89 5.73 -10.55
CA THR A 110 16.91 6.83 -10.64
C THR A 110 17.40 8.04 -9.87
N ASN A 111 17.85 9.07 -10.61
CA ASN A 111 18.37 10.31 -10.03
C ASN A 111 17.27 11.26 -9.51
N ARG A 112 15.99 10.99 -9.82
CA ARG A 112 14.81 11.70 -9.28
C ARG A 112 13.57 10.80 -9.30
N ILE A 113 12.88 10.66 -8.18
CA ILE A 113 11.64 9.86 -8.12
C ILE A 113 10.45 10.73 -8.48
N ASN A 114 10.15 10.81 -9.77
CA ASN A 114 8.83 11.25 -10.22
C ASN A 114 7.82 10.08 -10.18
N LEU A 115 6.53 10.38 -10.31
CA LEU A 115 5.45 9.38 -10.35
C LEU A 115 5.68 8.27 -11.40
N LYS A 116 6.27 8.63 -12.55
CA LYS A 116 6.58 7.68 -13.63
C LYS A 116 7.67 6.68 -13.22
N ALA A 117 8.76 7.17 -12.62
CA ALA A 117 9.85 6.36 -12.08
C ALA A 117 9.34 5.43 -10.98
N ARG A 118 8.54 5.93 -10.04
CA ARG A 118 7.91 5.11 -8.99
C ARG A 118 7.09 3.96 -9.58
N ARG A 119 6.25 4.23 -10.58
CA ARG A 119 5.49 3.18 -11.29
C ARG A 119 6.40 2.16 -11.98
N LYS A 120 7.50 2.60 -12.61
CA LYS A 120 8.47 1.71 -13.27
C LYS A 120 9.15 0.79 -12.26
N ILE A 121 9.58 1.33 -11.11
CA ILE A 121 10.17 0.57 -10.00
C ILE A 121 9.19 -0.48 -9.48
N ILE A 122 7.97 -0.06 -9.16
CA ILE A 122 6.91 -0.96 -8.65
C ILE A 122 6.60 -2.07 -9.67
N ARG A 123 6.57 -1.75 -10.97
CA ARG A 123 6.38 -2.77 -12.02
C ARG A 123 7.53 -3.78 -12.08
N LYS A 124 8.77 -3.30 -12.03
CA LYS A 124 9.97 -4.17 -12.04
C LYS A 124 10.00 -5.09 -10.82
N LEU A 125 9.57 -4.57 -9.68
CA LEU A 125 9.52 -5.26 -8.39
C LEU A 125 8.15 -5.89 -8.08
N LYS A 126 7.24 -5.97 -9.06
CA LYS A 126 5.84 -6.38 -8.83
C LYS A 126 5.71 -7.80 -8.30
N ASN A 127 6.71 -8.66 -8.53
CA ASN A 127 6.69 -10.05 -8.06
C ASN A 127 7.35 -10.23 -6.70
N GLU A 128 8.03 -9.20 -6.19
CA GLU A 128 8.66 -9.21 -4.87
C GLU A 128 7.66 -8.86 -3.77
N ILE A 129 8.07 -9.03 -2.51
CA ILE A 129 7.28 -8.64 -1.35
C ILE A 129 7.37 -7.13 -1.15
N CYS A 130 6.22 -6.46 -1.23
CA CYS A 130 6.09 -5.02 -1.24
C CYS A 130 5.18 -4.56 -0.09
N ILE A 131 5.78 -4.08 0.98
CA ILE A 131 5.12 -3.74 2.23
C ILE A 131 4.88 -2.24 2.27
N ILE A 132 3.61 -1.82 2.36
CA ILE A 132 3.26 -0.44 2.73
C ILE A 132 3.43 -0.31 4.24
N ILE A 133 4.23 0.65 4.65
CA ILE A 133 4.47 0.96 6.05
C ILE A 133 3.62 2.13 6.47
N ASN A 134 2.95 1.93 7.59
CA ASN A 134 2.11 2.94 8.18
C ASN A 134 2.97 3.84 9.06
N VAL A 135 2.86 5.16 8.87
CA VAL A 135 3.50 6.18 9.71
C VAL A 135 3.11 6.01 11.19
N TYR A 136 1.93 5.46 11.45
CA TYR A 136 1.44 5.27 12.81
C TYR A 136 1.94 3.98 13.48
N ASP A 137 2.56 3.05 12.74
CA ASP A 137 3.08 1.78 13.28
C ASP A 137 4.60 1.69 13.12
N LYS A 138 5.32 2.00 14.21
CA LYS A 138 6.77 1.92 14.28
C LYS A 138 7.30 0.52 14.61
N VAL A 139 6.45 -0.43 15.00
CA VAL A 139 6.89 -1.74 15.50
C VAL A 139 7.35 -2.62 14.36
N PHE A 140 6.56 -2.68 13.27
CA PHE A 140 6.88 -3.55 12.14
C PHE A 140 8.15 -3.15 11.37
N PRO A 141 8.41 -1.86 11.10
CA PRO A 141 9.69 -1.40 10.53
C PRO A 141 10.91 -1.84 11.34
N LYS A 142 10.85 -1.74 12.67
CA LYS A 142 11.94 -2.20 13.56
C LYS A 142 12.19 -3.69 13.42
N ILE A 143 11.13 -4.50 13.38
CA ILE A 143 11.26 -5.96 13.17
C ILE A 143 11.94 -6.25 11.83
N LEU A 144 11.54 -5.58 10.75
CA LEU A 144 12.16 -5.76 9.44
C LEU A 144 13.66 -5.43 9.47
N LEU A 145 14.06 -4.34 10.11
CA LEU A 145 15.47 -3.97 10.23
C LEU A 145 16.28 -4.97 11.05
N THR A 146 15.75 -5.41 12.19
CA THR A 146 16.44 -6.37 13.05
C THR A 146 16.60 -7.72 12.36
N LYS A 147 15.55 -8.19 11.68
CA LYS A 147 15.55 -9.50 11.02
C LYS A 147 16.29 -9.50 9.68
N CYS A 148 16.34 -8.36 8.97
CA CYS A 148 17.03 -8.21 7.69
C CYS A 148 18.34 -7.40 7.83
N VAL A 149 19.05 -7.51 8.94
CA VAL A 149 20.22 -6.65 9.24
C VAL A 149 21.33 -6.77 8.18
N ASN A 150 21.49 -7.94 7.58
CA ASN A 150 22.51 -8.21 6.56
C ASN A 150 22.10 -7.75 5.15
N ALA A 151 20.86 -7.28 4.96
CA ALA A 151 20.38 -6.86 3.66
C ALA A 151 20.94 -5.48 3.27
N THR A 152 21.35 -5.34 2.02
CA THR A 152 21.76 -4.05 1.46
C THR A 152 20.53 -3.13 1.37
N LYS A 153 20.59 -2.00 2.06
CA LYS A 153 19.54 -0.98 2.07
C LYS A 153 19.75 -0.03 0.89
N ILE A 154 18.73 0.11 0.04
CA ILE A 154 18.75 1.00 -1.13
C ILE A 154 17.65 2.04 -0.91
N ASP A 155 18.05 3.25 -0.53
CA ASP A 155 17.15 4.39 -0.33
C ASP A 155 16.91 5.11 -1.67
N PHE A 156 15.68 5.04 -2.17
CA PHE A 156 15.21 5.92 -3.21
C PHE A 156 14.52 7.12 -2.56
N GLU A 157 15.29 8.17 -2.28
CA GLU A 157 14.86 9.50 -1.83
C GLU A 157 13.59 9.46 -0.96
N VAL A 158 13.65 8.78 0.18
CA VAL A 158 12.59 8.86 1.20
C VAL A 158 12.46 10.31 1.64
N LYS A 159 11.51 11.04 1.04
CA LYS A 159 11.34 12.50 1.21
C LYS A 159 10.90 12.92 2.60
N GLU A 160 10.29 12.01 3.38
CA GLU A 160 9.77 12.36 4.70
C GLU A 160 10.73 11.89 5.78
N LYS A 161 11.26 12.85 6.54
CA LYS A 161 12.12 12.64 7.71
C LYS A 161 11.56 11.57 8.65
N ILE A 162 10.23 11.52 8.80
CA ILE A 162 9.51 10.58 9.64
C ILE A 162 9.74 9.11 9.21
N TYR A 163 9.78 8.81 7.91
CA TYR A 163 10.06 7.44 7.45
C TYR A 163 11.54 7.08 7.64
N ARG A 164 12.47 8.03 7.46
CA ARG A 164 13.89 7.80 7.77
C ARG A 164 14.09 7.49 9.24
N GLU A 165 13.44 8.26 10.12
CA GLU A 165 13.45 8.04 11.57
C GLU A 165 12.80 6.71 11.97
N MET A 166 11.74 6.27 11.29
CA MET A 166 11.15 4.94 11.52
C MET A 166 12.08 3.80 11.20
N PHE A 167 13.03 4.06 10.30
CA PHE A 167 13.96 3.07 9.83
C PHE A 167 15.37 3.20 10.39
N GLU A 168 15.61 4.17 11.29
CA GLU A 168 16.92 4.48 11.88
C GLU A 168 18.03 4.23 10.83
N LEU A 169 17.89 4.87 9.66
CA LEU A 169 18.81 4.74 8.51
C LEU A 169 20.09 5.57 8.71
N ASP A 170 20.58 5.62 9.94
CA ASP A 170 21.87 6.22 10.31
C ASP A 170 22.94 5.12 10.45
#